data_AF-A0A7M7QBI7-F1
#
_entry.id   AF-A0A7M7QBI7-F1
#
_cell.length_a   1.000
_cell.length_b   1.000
_cell.length_c   1.000
_cell.angle_alpha   90.00
_cell.angle_beta   90.00
_cell.angle_gamma   90.00
#
_symmetry.space_group_name_H-M   'P 1'
#
loop_
_entity.id
_entity.type
_entity.pdbx_description
1 polymer ?
#
loop_
_entity_poly.entity_id
_entity_poly.type
_entity_poly.pdbx_seq_one_letter_code
_entity_poly.pdbx_strand_id
1 'polypeptide(L)'
;MIYLGDGISVPSMTYNFMFKEPPKRFLRWLAIEIWGEKNLVNRALQVKRVNRKPLPNRSPCKQIEKELLRLFLSVFYDYTEKRQDLPQKERIEAIRNATVVIVLRHFIFFFITYLNSVWWILK
;
A
#
# COMPACT_ATOMS: atom_id res chain seq x y z
N MET A 1 20.42 -3.26 6.37
CA MET A 1 19.09 -3.64 5.84
C MET A 1 18.17 -3.91 7.02
N ILE A 2 16.89 -3.55 6.94
CA ILE A 2 15.87 -3.93 7.91
C ILE A 2 15.06 -5.06 7.29
N TYR A 3 14.97 -6.18 7.99
CA TYR A 3 14.17 -7.33 7.59
C TYR A 3 12.71 -7.09 7.97
N LEU A 4 11.80 -7.17 6.99
CA LEU A 4 10.37 -7.01 7.22
C LEU A 4 9.69 -8.35 7.48
N GLY A 5 10.15 -9.42 6.82
CA GLY A 5 9.51 -10.75 6.80
C GLY A 5 9.37 -11.29 5.39
N ASP A 6 9.05 -12.58 5.25
CA ASP A 6 8.87 -13.28 3.95
C ASP A 6 10.01 -13.06 2.93
N GLY A 7 11.25 -12.96 3.41
CA GLY A 7 12.42 -12.69 2.56
C GLY A 7 12.56 -11.24 2.09
N ILE A 8 11.66 -10.33 2.50
CA ILE A 8 11.68 -8.93 2.11
C ILE A 8 12.53 -8.12 3.10
N SER A 9 13.48 -7.37 2.56
CA SER A 9 14.34 -6.46 3.31
C SER A 9 14.43 -5.12 2.62
N VAL A 10 14.40 -4.05 3.41
CA VAL A 10 14.48 -2.67 2.91
C VAL A 10 15.72 -1.95 3.48
N PRO A 11 16.27 -0.95 2.79
CA PRO A 11 17.34 -0.13 3.35
C PRO A 11 16.87 0.57 4.64
N SER A 12 17.71 0.55 5.68
CA SER A 12 17.37 1.16 6.97
C SER A 12 17.09 2.66 6.86
N MET A 13 17.84 3.35 6.01
CA MET A 13 17.63 4.77 5.74
C MET A 13 16.24 5.05 5.16
N THR A 14 15.83 4.27 4.15
CA THR A 14 14.50 4.36 3.54
C THR A 14 13.40 4.08 4.55
N TYR A 15 13.53 3.01 5.33
CA TYR A 15 12.56 2.67 6.36
C TYR A 15 12.41 3.78 7.40
N ASN A 16 13.52 4.30 7.92
CA ASN A 16 13.50 5.36 8.94
C ASN A 16 12.93 6.67 8.40
N PHE A 17 13.19 6.99 7.13
CA PHE A 17 12.57 8.14 6.47
C PHE A 17 11.06 7.95 6.35
N MET A 18 10.61 6.81 5.83
CA MET A 18 9.19 6.53 5.62
C MET A 18 8.43 6.39 6.94
N PHE A 19 9.07 5.90 8.00
CA PHE A 19 8.47 5.80 9.32
C PHE A 19 8.03 7.16 9.90
N LYS A 20 8.61 8.27 9.42
CA LYS A 20 8.23 9.64 9.81
C LYS A 20 7.06 10.20 8.99
N GLU A 21 6.76 9.60 7.84
CA GLU A 21 5.68 10.07 6.97
C GLU A 21 4.30 9.77 7.58
N PRO A 22 3.24 10.46 7.12
CA PRO A 22 1.88 10.15 7.54
C PRO A 22 1.46 8.71 7.17
N PRO A 23 0.54 8.08 7.93
CA PRO A 23 0.15 6.67 7.74
C PRO A 23 -0.22 6.31 6.30
N LYS A 24 -0.93 7.21 5.60
CA LYS A 24 -1.34 7.01 4.20
C LYS A 24 -0.16 6.90 3.23
N ARG A 25 0.90 7.68 3.44
CA ARG A 25 2.12 7.63 2.61
C ARG A 25 2.95 6.40 2.94
N PHE A 26 3.10 6.08 4.23
CA PHE A 26 3.77 4.87 4.68
C PHE A 26 3.11 3.60 4.11
N LEU A 27 1.78 3.51 4.14
CA LEU A 27 1.01 2.40 3.55
C LEU A 27 1.30 2.19 2.07
N ARG A 28 1.32 3.27 1.28
CA ARG A 28 1.57 3.19 -0.16
C ARG A 28 2.98 2.70 -0.46
N TRP A 29 3.94 3.24 0.26
CA TRP A 29 5.34 2.83 0.14
C TRP A 29 5.53 1.37 0.52
N LEU A 30 4.99 0.93 1.66
CA LEU A 30 5.06 -0.46 2.09
C LEU A 30 4.47 -1.41 1.04
N ALA A 31 3.37 -1.02 0.38
CA ALA A 31 2.77 -1.82 -0.68
C ALA A 31 3.69 -1.92 -1.92
N ILE A 32 4.40 -0.86 -2.26
CA ILE A 32 5.37 -0.85 -3.36
C ILE A 32 6.58 -1.71 -3.01
N GLU A 33 7.11 -1.66 -1.79
CA GLU A 33 8.25 -2.50 -1.38
C GLU A 33 7.91 -3.99 -1.37
N ILE A 34 6.69 -4.36 -0.94
CA ILE A 34 6.29 -5.77 -0.84
C ILE A 34 5.94 -6.37 -2.20
N TRP A 35 5.15 -5.67 -3.03
CA TRP A 35 4.66 -6.24 -4.29
C TRP A 35 5.39 -5.70 -5.52
N GLY A 36 5.98 -4.52 -5.46
CA GLY A 36 6.46 -3.77 -6.63
C GLY A 36 5.31 -3.08 -7.36
N GLU A 37 5.56 -1.86 -7.85
CA GLU A 37 4.56 -1.00 -8.49
C GLU A 37 3.82 -1.69 -9.65
N LYS A 38 4.56 -2.26 -10.61
CA LYS A 38 4.00 -2.92 -11.79
C LYS A 38 3.22 -4.21 -11.49
N ASN A 39 3.52 -4.86 -10.37
CA ASN A 39 2.87 -6.11 -9.99
C ASN A 39 1.65 -5.85 -9.11
N LEU A 40 1.72 -4.83 -8.26
CA LEU A 40 0.59 -4.38 -7.45
C LEU A 40 -0.58 -4.00 -8.35
N VAL A 41 -0.30 -3.44 -9.53
CA VAL A 41 -1.36 -3.11 -10.48
C VAL A 41 -2.08 -4.33 -11.10
N ASN A 42 -1.36 -5.45 -11.12
CA ASN A 42 -1.84 -6.78 -11.47
C ASN A 42 -2.93 -7.37 -10.55
N ARG A 43 -3.08 -6.82 -9.34
CA ARG A 43 -3.55 -7.60 -8.19
C ARG A 43 -4.80 -7.01 -7.53
N ALA A 44 -5.64 -7.91 -7.02
CA ALA A 44 -6.81 -7.56 -6.23
C ALA A 44 -6.96 -8.53 -5.06
N LEU A 45 -7.59 -8.08 -3.97
CA LEU A 45 -7.92 -8.96 -2.85
C LEU A 45 -8.91 -10.05 -3.27
N GLN A 46 -9.89 -9.70 -4.11
CA GLN A 46 -10.88 -10.62 -4.66
C GLN A 46 -11.13 -10.33 -6.14
N VAL A 47 -10.37 -10.99 -7.02
CA VAL A 47 -10.43 -10.80 -8.49
C VAL A 47 -11.86 -10.94 -9.03
N LYS A 48 -12.60 -11.95 -8.57
CA LYS A 48 -13.99 -12.23 -9.00
C LYS A 48 -14.97 -11.07 -8.72
N ARG A 49 -14.74 -10.28 -7.65
CA ARG A 49 -15.60 -9.13 -7.33
C ARG A 49 -15.28 -7.91 -8.19
N VAL A 50 -14.01 -7.73 -8.54
CA VAL A 50 -13.53 -6.58 -9.32
C VAL A 50 -13.80 -6.78 -10.81
N ASN A 51 -13.65 -8.00 -11.32
CA ASN A 51 -13.78 -8.32 -12.73
C ASN A 51 -15.21 -8.67 -13.17
N ARG A 52 -16.23 -8.02 -12.60
CA ARG A 52 -17.62 -8.18 -13.08
C ARG A 52 -17.80 -7.68 -14.52
N LYS A 53 -17.01 -6.67 -14.92
CA LYS A 53 -16.88 -6.17 -16.29
C LYS A 53 -15.40 -5.86 -16.57
N PRO A 54 -14.60 -6.87 -16.95
CA PRO A 54 -13.15 -6.70 -17.07
C PRO A 54 -12.81 -5.78 -18.26
N LEU A 55 -11.89 -4.84 -18.03
CA LEU A 55 -11.25 -4.09 -19.10
C LEU A 55 -10.02 -4.87 -19.58
N PRO A 56 -9.91 -5.18 -20.89
CA PRO A 56 -8.77 -5.94 -21.40
C PRO A 56 -7.47 -5.21 -21.10
N ASN A 57 -6.48 -5.94 -20.57
CA ASN A 57 -5.17 -5.43 -20.15
C ASN A 57 -5.18 -4.29 -19.11
N ARG A 58 -6.31 -4.03 -18.44
CA ARG A 58 -6.43 -2.97 -17.42
C ARG A 58 -7.06 -3.44 -16.12
N SER A 59 -7.68 -4.62 -16.12
CA SER A 59 -8.26 -5.22 -14.92
C SER A 59 -7.25 -6.09 -14.18
N PRO A 60 -7.26 -6.11 -12.83
CA PRO A 60 -6.46 -7.03 -12.04
C PRO A 60 -6.74 -8.47 -12.44
N CYS A 61 -5.69 -9.24 -12.71
CA CYS A 61 -5.79 -10.64 -13.11
C CYS A 61 -5.34 -11.61 -12.02
N LYS A 62 -4.64 -11.13 -10.98
CA LYS A 62 -4.06 -11.95 -9.91
C LYS A 62 -4.66 -11.62 -8.55
N GLN A 63 -4.74 -12.61 -7.68
CA GLN A 63 -5.08 -12.38 -6.28
C GLN A 63 -3.84 -11.90 -5.51
N ILE A 64 -4.04 -11.11 -4.46
CA ILE A 64 -2.98 -10.79 -3.49
C ILE A 64 -2.62 -12.06 -2.70
N GLU A 65 -1.33 -12.34 -2.56
CA GLU A 65 -0.80 -13.42 -1.74
C GLU A 65 -1.14 -13.22 -0.27
N LYS A 66 -1.67 -14.27 0.38
CA LYS A 66 -2.13 -14.21 1.77
C LYS A 66 -0.99 -13.92 2.75
N GLU A 67 0.18 -14.52 2.54
CA GLU A 67 1.34 -14.32 3.42
C GLU A 67 1.85 -12.87 3.32
N LEU A 68 2.03 -12.35 2.10
CA LEU A 68 2.44 -10.96 1.88
C LEU A 68 1.42 -9.95 2.42
N LEU A 69 0.12 -10.26 2.34
CA LEU A 69 -0.92 -9.44 2.94
C LEU A 69 -0.81 -9.42 4.47
N ARG A 70 -0.53 -10.59 5.08
CA ARG A 70 -0.34 -10.71 6.53
C ARG A 70 0.89 -9.92 6.96
N LEU A 71 1.99 -10.02 6.22
CA LEU A 71 3.19 -9.22 6.42
C LEU A 71 2.90 -7.72 6.34
N PHE A 72 2.21 -7.27 5.29
CA PHE A 72 1.83 -5.88 5.11
C PHE A 72 1.05 -5.33 6.30
N LEU A 73 0.05 -6.07 6.76
CA LEU A 73 -0.76 -5.68 7.91
C LEU A 73 0.06 -5.68 9.22
N SER A 74 0.95 -6.65 9.40
CA SER A 74 1.82 -6.74 10.57
C SER A 74 2.79 -5.55 10.65
N VAL A 75 3.49 -5.24 9.56
CA VAL A 75 4.43 -4.11 9.53
C VAL A 75 3.72 -2.78 9.70
N PHE A 76 2.51 -2.65 9.14
CA PHE A 76 1.71 -1.45 9.33
C PHE A 76 1.21 -1.30 10.77
N TYR A 77 0.81 -2.41 11.40
CA TYR A 77 0.42 -2.43 12.80
C TYR A 77 1.58 -1.96 13.69
N ASP A 78 2.78 -2.52 13.51
CA ASP A 78 3.99 -2.13 14.24
C ASP A 78 4.32 -0.64 14.05
N TYR A 79 4.13 -0.12 12.83
CA TYR A 79 4.27 1.30 12.55
C TYR A 79 3.29 2.13 13.39
N THR A 80 2.01 1.75 13.45
CA THR A 80 1.01 2.49 14.22
C THR A 80 1.21 2.38 15.73
N GLU A 81 1.70 1.25 16.25
CA GLU A 81 1.97 1.10 17.68
C GLU A 81 3.14 1.97 18.16
N LYS A 82 4.22 2.00 17.37
CA LYS A 82 5.44 2.74 17.70
C LYS A 82 5.30 4.26 17.54
N ARG A 83 4.26 4.74 16.85
CA ARG A 83 3.97 6.17 16.64
C ARG A 83 3.18 6.74 17.83
N GLN A 84 3.89 7.32 18.79
CA GLN A 84 3.28 7.98 19.96
C GLN A 84 2.53 9.27 19.60
N ASP A 85 2.90 9.90 18.48
CA ASP A 85 2.32 11.13 17.95
C ASP A 85 0.93 10.94 17.32
N LEU A 86 0.55 9.70 16.99
CA LEU A 86 -0.77 9.39 16.43
C LEU A 86 -1.78 9.13 17.56
N PRO A 87 -2.89 9.89 17.66
CA PRO A 87 -3.95 9.62 18.61
C PRO A 87 -4.60 8.25 18.34
N GLN A 88 -5.09 7.57 19.39
CA GLN A 88 -5.68 6.23 19.28
C GLN A 88 -6.80 6.13 18.24
N LYS A 89 -7.66 7.16 18.17
CA LYS A 89 -8.75 7.24 17.18
C LYS A 89 -8.23 7.23 15.74
N GLU A 90 -7.17 8.00 15.47
CA GLU A 90 -6.54 8.05 14.15
C GLU A 90 -5.80 6.76 13.81
N ARG A 91 -5.24 6.06 14.80
CA ARG A 91 -4.63 4.73 14.58
C ARG A 91 -5.67 3.71 14.13
N ILE A 92 -6.80 3.63 14.83
CA ILE A 92 -7.91 2.72 14.47
C ILE A 92 -8.44 3.06 13.08
N GLU A 93 -8.62 4.35 12.79
CA GLU A 93 -9.05 4.82 11.48
C GLU A 93 -8.02 4.51 10.38
N ALA A 94 -6.72 4.65 10.66
CA ALA A 94 -5.65 4.32 9.73
C ALA A 94 -5.58 2.81 9.43
N ILE A 95 -5.75 1.94 10.42
CA ILE A 95 -5.79 0.47 10.24
C ILE A 95 -7.04 0.07 9.42
N ARG A 96 -8.20 0.65 9.75
CA ARG A 96 -9.42 0.44 8.98
C ARG A 96 -9.26 0.93 7.54
N ASN A 97 -8.65 2.09 7.34
CA ASN A 97 -8.39 2.65 6.02
C ASN A 97 -7.32 1.86 5.25
N ALA A 98 -6.31 1.28 5.90
CA ALA A 98 -5.35 0.38 5.26
C ALA A 98 -6.06 -0.83 4.66
N THR A 99 -6.98 -1.41 5.44
CA THR A 99 -7.83 -2.52 5.01
C THR A 99 -8.69 -2.09 3.82
N VAL A 100 -9.33 -0.92 3.85
CA VAL A 100 -10.12 -0.36 2.74
C VAL A 100 -9.26 -0.03 1.52
N VAL A 101 -8.05 0.47 1.71
CA VAL A 101 -7.09 0.81 0.65
C VAL A 101 -6.69 -0.42 -0.14
N ILE A 102 -6.58 -1.57 0.53
CA ILE A 102 -6.35 -2.89 -0.09
C ILE A 102 -7.65 -3.50 -0.66
N VAL A 103 -8.78 -3.39 0.07
CA VAL A 103 -10.05 -4.06 -0.26
C VAL A 103 -10.85 -3.34 -1.35
N LEU A 104 -10.82 -2.00 -1.39
CA LEU A 104 -11.79 -1.19 -2.16
C LEU A 104 -11.18 -0.25 -3.20
N ARG A 105 -9.90 0.14 -3.12
CA ARG A 105 -9.48 1.35 -3.85
C ARG A 105 -8.04 1.48 -4.34
N HIS A 106 -7.46 0.40 -4.86
CA HIS A 106 -6.36 0.51 -5.83
C HIS A 106 -6.74 -0.30 -7.06
N PHE A 107 -7.58 0.25 -7.95
CA PHE A 107 -7.13 0.47 -9.33
C PHE A 107 -7.39 1.89 -9.91
N ILE A 108 -8.22 2.72 -9.28
CA ILE A 108 -8.70 3.97 -9.92
C ILE A 108 -7.87 5.22 -9.54
N PHE A 109 -7.22 5.25 -8.37
CA PHE A 109 -6.55 6.48 -7.91
C PHE A 109 -5.07 6.63 -8.29
N PHE A 110 -4.44 5.57 -8.82
CA PHE A 110 -3.06 5.68 -9.29
C PHE A 110 -2.96 6.55 -10.56
N PHE A 111 -4.02 6.63 -11.37
CA PHE A 111 -4.04 7.49 -12.56
C PHE A 111 -4.29 8.97 -12.23
N ILE A 112 -5.18 9.28 -11.28
CA ILE A 112 -5.60 10.66 -11.02
C ILE A 112 -4.56 11.46 -10.21
N THR A 113 -3.81 10.81 -9.32
CA THR A 113 -2.80 11.53 -8.51
C THR A 113 -1.46 11.68 -9.23
N TYR A 114 -1.09 10.74 -10.12
CA TYR A 114 0.16 10.81 -10.88
C TYR A 114 0.08 11.85 -12.01
N LEU A 115 -1.08 12.02 -12.67
CA LEU A 115 -1.31 13.11 -13.63
C LEU A 115 -1.29 14.51 -12.99
N ASN A 116 -1.69 14.65 -11.72
CA ASN A 116 -1.67 15.93 -11.03
C ASN A 116 -0.31 16.31 -10.41
N SER A 117 0.58 15.34 -10.19
CA SER A 117 1.93 15.60 -9.64
C SER A 117 2.99 15.82 -10.72
N VAL A 118 2.76 15.36 -11.95
CA VAL A 118 3.64 15.65 -13.11
C VAL A 118 3.37 17.05 -13.70
N TRP A 119 2.18 17.64 -13.46
CA TRP A 119 1.85 19.01 -13.90
C TRP A 119 2.52 20.13 -13.09
N TRP A 120 3.17 19.82 -11.96
CA TRP A 120 3.89 20.80 -11.13
C TRP A 120 5.41 20.84 -11.37
N ILE A 121 5.94 19.99 -12.25
CA ILE A 121 7.39 19.92 -12.56
C ILE A 121 7.71 20.47 -13.97
N LEU A 122 6.70 20.87 -14.74
CA LEU A 122 6.84 21.43 -16.10
C LEU A 122 6.24 22.84 -16.24
N LYS A 123 6.28 23.65 -15.18
CA LYS A 123 6.01 25.09 -15.25
C LYS A 123 7.12 25.88 -14.58
#